data_AF-A0A1S3VAZ2-F1
#
_entry.id   AF-A0A1S3VAZ2-F1
#
_cell.length_a   1.000
_cell.length_b   1.000
_cell.length_c   1.000
_cell.angle_alpha   90.00
_cell.angle_beta   90.00
_cell.angle_gamma   90.00
#
_symmetry.space_group_name_H-M   'P 1'
#
loop_
_entity.id
_entity.type
_entity.pdbx_description
1 polymer ?
#
loop_
_entity_poly.entity_id
_entity_poly.type
_entity_poly.pdbx_seq_one_letter_code
_entity_poly.pdbx_strand_id
1 'polypeptide(L)'
;MSLVFVLSLFLLLEVPKSCSAYEYFKLTQTWPKGYCDKQLQEGQRTCKIIPKKFIIHGLWPEPHANAENGSVLSEHDIKPVEKELKLDWPSLNGHNLYLWKGEWSEHGVISEHHFPKLEYFKLALEIYKKNDMFDILKKEKVVPKPKELYARTSILEAVKKHTEHDAQVECFTDSKKNVSSLYEIRICLTADGSSYRDCPNPHGNCGDELLYPK
;
A
#
# COMPACT_ATOMS: atom_id res chain seq x y z
N MET A 1 -32.99 -46.67 -42.53
CA MET A 1 -31.84 -45.73 -42.50
C MET A 1 -32.38 -44.37 -42.10
N SER A 2 -31.89 -43.83 -40.98
CA SER A 2 -31.67 -42.39 -40.75
C SER A 2 -31.36 -42.19 -39.26
N LEU A 3 -30.07 -42.23 -38.92
CA LEU A 3 -29.56 -41.70 -37.66
C LEU A 3 -29.45 -40.18 -37.80
N VAL A 4 -30.22 -39.43 -37.04
CA VAL A 4 -30.05 -37.98 -36.92
C VAL A 4 -29.03 -37.73 -35.82
N PHE A 5 -27.78 -37.49 -36.21
CA PHE A 5 -26.74 -36.99 -35.31
C PHE A 5 -27.00 -35.50 -35.04
N VAL A 6 -27.49 -35.17 -33.85
CA VAL A 6 -27.53 -33.79 -33.37
C VAL A 6 -26.12 -33.44 -32.86
N LEU A 7 -25.29 -32.88 -33.74
CA LEU A 7 -24.05 -32.22 -33.33
C LEU A 7 -24.41 -30.94 -32.57
N SER A 8 -24.45 -31.03 -31.24
CA SER A 8 -24.50 -29.87 -30.36
C SER A 8 -23.18 -29.11 -30.50
N LEU A 9 -23.19 -28.07 -31.32
CA LEU A 9 -22.09 -27.12 -31.47
C LEU A 9 -22.00 -26.32 -30.16
N PHE A 10 -21.27 -26.82 -29.16
CA PHE A 10 -20.82 -26.01 -28.04
C PHE A 10 -19.79 -25.02 -28.58
N LEU A 11 -20.27 -23.89 -29.08
CA LEU A 11 -19.47 -22.67 -29.21
C LEU A 11 -18.99 -22.31 -27.79
N LEU A 12 -17.75 -22.70 -27.49
CA LEU A 12 -16.99 -22.07 -26.41
C LEU A 12 -16.89 -20.59 -26.81
N LEU A 13 -17.83 -19.79 -26.33
CA LEU A 13 -17.63 -18.35 -26.19
C LEU A 13 -16.47 -18.22 -25.21
N GLU A 14 -15.25 -18.21 -25.74
CA GLU A 14 -14.13 -17.65 -25.03
C GLU A 14 -14.48 -16.18 -24.81
N VAL A 15 -15.10 -15.90 -23.65
CA VAL A 15 -15.19 -14.55 -23.13
C VAL A 15 -13.74 -14.08 -23.13
N PRO A 16 -13.36 -13.07 -23.94
CA PRO A 16 -12.00 -12.59 -23.92
C PRO A 16 -11.71 -12.24 -22.47
N LYS A 17 -10.74 -12.94 -21.86
CA LYS A 17 -10.24 -12.57 -20.54
C LYS A 17 -9.92 -11.11 -20.65
N SER A 18 -10.71 -10.26 -19.98
CA SER A 18 -10.39 -8.86 -19.83
C SER A 18 -8.95 -8.82 -19.35
N CYS A 19 -8.05 -8.30 -20.18
CA CYS A 19 -6.64 -8.24 -19.85
C CYS A 19 -6.54 -7.20 -18.74
N SER A 20 -6.60 -7.66 -17.48
CA SER A 20 -6.50 -6.76 -16.35
C SER A 20 -5.11 -6.14 -16.37
N ALA A 21 -5.04 -4.81 -16.31
CA ALA A 21 -3.76 -4.09 -16.30
C ALA A 21 -2.93 -4.37 -15.03
N TYR A 22 -3.53 -5.04 -14.04
CA TYR A 22 -2.93 -5.44 -12.77
C TYR A 22 -3.64 -6.69 -12.22
N GLU A 23 -2.98 -7.40 -11.31
CA GLU A 23 -3.45 -8.65 -10.69
C GLU A 23 -3.81 -8.51 -9.20
N TYR A 24 -3.26 -7.51 -8.52
CA TYR A 24 -3.51 -7.26 -7.11
C TYR A 24 -3.24 -5.81 -6.71
N PHE A 25 -3.67 -5.44 -5.51
CA PHE A 25 -3.31 -4.19 -4.89
C PHE A 25 -2.32 -4.38 -3.76
N LYS A 26 -1.44 -3.41 -3.59
CA LYS A 26 -0.57 -3.26 -2.42
C LYS A 26 -0.94 -1.97 -1.70
N LEU A 27 -1.54 -2.06 -0.51
CA LEU A 27 -1.71 -0.88 0.34
C LEU A 27 -0.41 -0.65 1.10
N THR A 28 0.28 0.43 0.76
CA THR A 28 1.54 0.86 1.37
C THR A 28 1.28 1.86 2.48
N GLN A 29 1.69 1.53 3.71
CA GLN A 29 1.60 2.40 4.87
C GLN A 29 2.98 2.81 5.37
N THR A 30 3.19 4.12 5.50
CA THR A 30 4.46 4.70 5.95
C THR A 30 4.44 4.95 7.45
N TRP A 31 5.54 4.60 8.12
CA TRP A 31 5.81 5.05 9.47
C TRP A 31 6.42 6.46 9.44
N PRO A 32 5.71 7.52 9.91
CA PRO A 32 6.16 8.89 9.69
C PRO A 32 7.52 9.20 10.28
N LYS A 33 7.85 8.68 11.47
CA LYS A 33 9.16 8.92 12.08
C LYS A 33 10.29 8.32 11.24
N GLY A 34 10.10 7.11 10.72
CA GLY A 34 11.07 6.45 9.84
C GLY A 34 11.29 7.25 8.56
N TYR A 35 10.21 7.70 7.92
CA TYR A 35 10.28 8.59 6.76
C TYR A 35 11.07 9.86 7.06
N CYS A 36 10.74 10.56 8.13
CA CYS A 36 11.36 11.84 8.47
C CYS A 36 12.85 11.70 8.84
N ASP A 37 13.24 10.60 9.49
CA ASP A 37 14.64 10.31 9.78
C ASP A 37 15.44 10.05 8.50
N LYS A 38 14.89 9.29 7.55
CA LYS A 38 15.48 9.08 6.23
C LYS A 38 15.69 10.39 5.49
N GLN A 39 14.66 11.24 5.44
CA GLN A 39 14.73 12.56 4.79
C GLN A 39 15.83 13.44 5.38
N LEU A 40 15.93 13.47 6.70
CA LEU A 40 16.98 14.23 7.39
C LEU A 40 18.38 13.69 7.09
N GLN A 41 18.54 12.35 7.06
CA GLN A 41 19.80 11.70 6.70
C GLN A 41 20.22 12.03 5.26
N GLU A 42 19.27 12.14 4.35
CA GLU A 42 19.48 12.48 2.94
C GLU A 42 19.65 13.99 2.69
N GLY A 43 19.69 14.82 3.74
CA GLY A 43 19.84 16.27 3.62
C GLY A 43 18.61 16.96 3.01
N GLN A 44 17.44 16.30 3.04
CA GLN A 44 16.19 16.81 2.49
C GLN A 44 15.41 17.64 3.53
N ARG A 45 14.28 18.21 3.08
CA ARG A 45 13.44 19.08 3.91
C ARG A 45 12.93 18.34 5.14
N THR A 46 13.02 19.00 6.30
CA THR A 46 12.47 18.47 7.55
C THR A 46 10.96 18.34 7.49
N CYS A 47 10.44 17.24 8.02
CA CYS A 47 9.00 17.07 8.22
C CYS A 47 8.44 18.13 9.16
N LYS A 48 7.24 18.64 8.85
CA LYS A 48 6.59 19.67 9.68
C LYS A 48 5.87 19.07 10.88
N ILE A 49 5.08 18.02 10.64
CA ILE A 49 4.27 17.31 11.62
C ILE A 49 4.54 15.83 11.42
N ILE A 50 4.80 15.11 12.52
CA ILE A 50 5.05 13.68 12.51
C ILE A 50 3.89 12.99 13.23
N PRO A 51 2.91 12.41 12.50
CA PRO A 51 1.84 11.62 13.11
C PRO A 51 2.38 10.46 13.94
N LYS A 52 1.67 10.12 15.02
CA LYS A 52 2.02 9.02 15.94
C LYS A 52 1.35 7.68 15.56
N LYS A 53 0.95 7.57 14.30
CA LYS A 53 0.34 6.40 13.67
C LYS A 53 0.96 6.22 12.29
N PHE A 54 0.79 5.06 11.69
CA PHE A 54 1.06 4.90 10.27
C PHE A 54 0.14 5.81 9.46
N ILE A 55 0.55 6.13 8.23
CA ILE A 55 -0.26 6.86 7.26
C ILE A 55 -0.21 6.15 5.93
N ILE A 56 -1.20 6.36 5.08
CA ILE A 56 -1.20 5.86 3.71
C ILE A 56 -0.07 6.56 2.95
N HIS A 57 0.75 5.76 2.25
CA HIS A 57 1.58 6.24 1.16
C HIS A 57 0.83 6.09 -0.16
N GLY A 58 0.27 4.90 -0.41
CA GLY A 58 -0.45 4.63 -1.64
C GLY A 58 -1.13 3.27 -1.69
N LEU A 59 -1.99 3.12 -2.71
CA LEU A 59 -2.66 1.88 -3.06
C LEU A 59 -2.20 1.50 -4.47
N TRP A 60 -1.28 0.56 -4.59
CA TRP A 60 -0.56 0.34 -5.84
C TRP A 60 -1.08 -0.90 -6.56
N PRO A 61 -1.64 -0.77 -7.78
CA PRO A 61 -1.88 -1.89 -8.68
C PRO A 61 -0.57 -2.57 -9.06
N GLU A 62 -0.54 -3.89 -8.98
CA GLU A 62 0.64 -4.73 -9.24
C GLU A 62 0.29 -5.92 -10.16
N PRO A 63 1.18 -6.36 -11.07
CA PRO A 63 2.48 -5.75 -11.36
C PRO A 63 2.29 -4.34 -11.92
N HIS A 64 3.22 -3.44 -11.57
CA HIS A 64 3.17 -2.07 -12.04
C HIS A 64 3.21 -2.04 -13.58
N ALA A 65 2.16 -1.48 -14.18
CA ALA A 65 2.05 -1.23 -15.61
C ALA A 65 2.24 0.26 -15.89
N ASN A 66 2.73 0.61 -17.08
CA ASN A 66 2.85 2.00 -17.49
C ASN A 66 1.48 2.69 -17.44
N ALA A 67 1.43 3.81 -16.74
CA ALA A 67 0.27 4.70 -16.58
C ALA A 67 -0.03 5.57 -17.83
N GLU A 68 0.24 5.07 -19.03
CA GLU A 68 0.11 5.87 -20.25
C GLU A 68 -1.36 6.21 -20.54
N ASN A 69 -1.66 7.51 -20.69
CA ASN A 69 -2.97 8.08 -21.02
C ASN A 69 -4.06 8.02 -19.94
N GLY A 70 -3.69 7.92 -18.66
CA GLY A 70 -4.65 8.02 -17.54
C GLY A 70 -5.24 9.42 -17.34
N SER A 71 -6.40 9.52 -16.69
CA SER A 71 -6.99 10.82 -16.38
C SER A 71 -6.16 11.61 -15.35
N VAL A 72 -6.35 12.93 -15.28
CA VAL A 72 -5.65 13.79 -14.31
C VAL A 72 -6.54 14.07 -13.11
N LEU A 73 -6.02 13.85 -11.90
CA LEU A 73 -6.71 14.17 -10.65
C LEU A 73 -6.84 15.69 -10.44
N SER A 74 -8.04 16.12 -10.07
CA SER A 74 -8.32 17.49 -9.61
C SER A 74 -8.81 17.48 -8.15
N GLU A 75 -8.79 18.64 -7.50
CA GLU A 75 -9.28 18.78 -6.13
C GLU A 75 -10.79 18.44 -6.00
N HIS A 76 -11.58 18.74 -7.04
CA HIS A 76 -13.01 18.43 -7.07
C HIS A 76 -13.29 16.93 -7.02
N ASP A 77 -12.43 16.10 -7.60
CA ASP A 77 -12.61 14.65 -7.67
C ASP A 77 -12.56 13.99 -6.29
N ILE A 78 -11.83 14.56 -5.34
CA ILE A 78 -11.60 14.02 -3.99
C ILE A 78 -12.26 14.82 -2.88
N LYS A 79 -12.94 15.91 -3.22
CA LYS A 79 -13.64 16.77 -2.26
C LYS A 79 -14.51 15.99 -1.24
N PRO A 80 -15.24 14.92 -1.62
CA PRO A 80 -16.04 14.15 -0.66
C PRO A 80 -15.23 13.42 0.44
N VAL A 81 -13.95 13.14 0.21
CA VAL A 81 -13.08 12.39 1.15
C VAL A 81 -11.84 13.19 1.58
N GLU A 82 -11.80 14.49 1.28
CA GLU A 82 -10.62 15.33 1.48
C GLU A 82 -10.21 15.41 2.95
N LYS A 83 -11.19 15.36 3.88
CA LYS A 83 -10.94 15.42 5.32
C LYS A 83 -10.20 14.17 5.80
N GLU A 84 -10.65 13.01 5.36
CA GLU A 84 -10.06 11.70 5.63
C GLU A 84 -8.65 11.63 5.01
N LEU A 85 -8.50 12.05 3.75
CA LEU A 85 -7.18 12.12 3.10
C LEU A 85 -6.20 13.03 3.86
N LYS A 86 -6.65 14.20 4.35
CA LYS A 86 -5.79 15.08 5.17
C LYS A 86 -5.32 14.43 6.47
N LEU A 87 -6.11 13.51 7.03
CA LEU A 87 -5.84 12.86 8.31
C LEU A 87 -4.99 11.59 8.15
N ASP A 88 -5.32 10.78 7.15
CA ASP A 88 -4.81 9.41 6.98
C ASP A 88 -3.81 9.28 5.84
N TRP A 89 -3.79 10.22 4.89
CA TRP A 89 -2.85 10.27 3.76
C TRP A 89 -2.15 11.64 3.61
N PRO A 90 -1.59 12.25 4.67
CA PRO A 90 -0.94 13.54 4.58
C PRO A 90 0.44 13.47 3.90
N SER A 91 0.84 14.56 3.25
CA SER A 91 2.24 14.79 2.91
C SER A 91 3.02 15.22 4.15
N LEU A 92 4.15 14.55 4.43
CA LEU A 92 4.98 14.84 5.62
C LEU A 92 5.94 16.04 5.42
N ASN A 93 6.32 16.34 4.18
CA ASN A 93 7.31 17.36 3.81
C ASN A 93 6.81 18.35 2.72
N GLY A 94 5.57 18.21 2.24
CA GLY A 94 5.04 18.95 1.10
C GLY A 94 3.57 19.34 1.23
N HIS A 95 2.90 19.45 0.08
CA HIS A 95 1.46 19.73 -0.01
C HIS A 95 0.70 18.45 -0.32
N ASN A 96 -0.38 18.20 0.42
CA ASN A 96 -1.19 17.00 0.27
C ASN A 96 -1.70 16.79 -1.16
N LEU A 97 -2.22 17.83 -1.81
CA LEU A 97 -2.75 17.70 -3.17
C LEU A 97 -1.68 17.29 -4.20
N TYR A 98 -0.41 17.69 -4.02
CA TYR A 98 0.66 17.25 -4.90
C TYR A 98 1.00 15.77 -4.69
N LEU A 99 1.01 15.30 -3.44
CA LEU A 99 1.15 13.88 -3.13
C LEU A 99 0.03 13.06 -3.79
N TRP A 100 -1.23 13.43 -3.57
CA TRP A 100 -2.37 12.68 -4.11
C TRP A 100 -2.43 12.69 -5.64
N LYS A 101 -2.05 13.80 -6.28
CA LYS A 101 -1.92 13.85 -7.75
C LYS A 101 -0.83 12.92 -8.27
N GLY A 102 0.32 12.86 -7.58
CA GLY A 102 1.40 11.92 -7.91
C GLY A 102 0.96 10.47 -7.77
N GLU A 103 0.41 10.11 -6.61
CA GLU A 103 -0.09 8.74 -6.36
C GLU A 103 -1.19 8.32 -7.34
N TRP A 104 -2.06 9.25 -7.74
CA TRP A 104 -3.03 8.97 -8.80
C TRP A 104 -2.36 8.75 -10.15
N SER A 105 -1.48 9.67 -10.57
CA SER A 105 -0.81 9.64 -11.87
C SER A 105 0.07 8.40 -12.05
N GLU A 106 0.77 7.98 -11.00
CA GLU A 106 1.68 6.84 -11.07
C GLU A 106 0.98 5.50 -10.80
N HIS A 107 -0.08 5.47 -10.00
CA HIS A 107 -0.68 4.22 -9.54
C HIS A 107 -2.18 4.14 -9.80
N GLY A 108 -2.94 5.13 -9.33
CA GLY A 108 -4.41 5.09 -9.39
C GLY A 108 -4.97 4.89 -10.80
N VAL A 109 -4.38 5.57 -11.80
CA VAL A 109 -4.81 5.50 -13.20
C VAL A 109 -4.75 4.10 -13.80
N ILE A 110 -3.85 3.22 -13.34
CA ILE A 110 -3.75 1.83 -13.81
C ILE A 110 -5.05 1.05 -13.50
N SER A 111 -5.73 1.44 -12.42
CA SER A 111 -6.97 0.81 -11.98
C SER A 111 -8.24 1.58 -12.38
N GLU A 112 -8.12 2.70 -13.10
CA GLU A 112 -9.21 3.66 -13.34
C GLU A 112 -10.47 3.04 -13.96
N HIS A 113 -10.32 2.05 -14.83
CA HIS A 113 -11.45 1.36 -15.46
C HIS A 113 -12.37 0.66 -14.43
N HIS A 114 -11.80 0.16 -13.32
CA HIS A 114 -12.55 -0.50 -12.25
C HIS A 114 -12.80 0.43 -11.07
N PHE A 115 -11.83 1.29 -10.75
CA PHE A 115 -11.86 2.24 -9.65
C PHE A 115 -11.60 3.65 -10.18
N PRO A 116 -12.65 4.37 -10.62
CA PRO A 116 -12.52 5.78 -10.96
C PRO A 116 -11.97 6.57 -9.78
N LYS A 117 -11.34 7.73 -10.05
CA LYS A 117 -10.65 8.59 -9.06
C LYS A 117 -11.19 8.52 -7.63
N LEU A 118 -12.45 8.93 -7.42
CA LEU A 118 -13.05 8.99 -6.09
C LEU A 118 -13.12 7.60 -5.42
N GLU A 119 -13.47 6.57 -6.18
CA GLU A 119 -13.59 5.19 -5.68
C GLU A 119 -12.22 4.58 -5.37
N TYR A 120 -11.16 4.92 -6.12
CA TYR A 120 -9.79 4.55 -5.78
C TYR A 120 -9.38 5.10 -4.40
N PHE A 121 -9.62 6.38 -4.14
CA PHE A 121 -9.29 6.99 -2.85
C PHE A 121 -10.17 6.47 -1.71
N LYS A 122 -11.47 6.23 -1.95
CA LYS A 122 -12.35 5.58 -0.97
C LYS A 122 -11.88 4.18 -0.64
N LEU A 123 -11.55 3.37 -1.65
CA LEU A 123 -11.05 2.01 -1.46
C LEU A 123 -9.79 2.01 -0.58
N ALA A 124 -8.81 2.87 -0.88
CA ALA A 124 -7.60 2.99 -0.07
C ALA A 124 -7.91 3.35 1.40
N LEU A 125 -8.80 4.32 1.63
CA LEU A 125 -9.22 4.74 2.97
C LEU A 125 -9.98 3.63 3.72
N GLU A 126 -10.85 2.89 3.04
CA GLU A 126 -11.62 1.79 3.61
C GLU A 126 -10.73 0.61 4.02
N ILE A 127 -9.76 0.25 3.16
CA ILE A 127 -8.76 -0.78 3.49
C ILE A 127 -7.91 -0.31 4.66
N TYR A 128 -7.39 0.92 4.62
CA TYR A 128 -6.55 1.49 5.67
C TYR A 128 -7.27 1.50 7.04
N LYS A 129 -8.55 1.88 7.08
CA LYS A 129 -9.34 1.90 8.32
C LYS A 129 -9.44 0.53 9.00
N LYS A 130 -9.39 -0.57 8.23
CA LYS A 130 -9.40 -1.95 8.75
C LYS A 130 -8.00 -2.45 9.14
N ASN A 131 -6.96 -1.69 8.82
CA ASN A 131 -5.57 -2.12 8.86
C ASN A 131 -4.67 -1.07 9.53
N ASP A 132 -5.06 -0.58 10.71
CA ASP A 132 -4.21 0.31 11.52
C ASP A 132 -2.95 -0.47 11.98
N MET A 133 -1.83 -0.25 11.28
CA MET A 133 -0.58 -0.95 11.55
C MET A 133 -0.02 -0.64 12.94
N PHE A 134 -0.28 0.54 13.50
CA PHE A 134 0.18 0.83 14.86
C PHE A 134 -0.53 -0.06 15.87
N ASP A 135 -1.85 -0.16 15.76
CA ASP A 135 -2.64 -1.00 16.67
C ASP A 135 -2.39 -2.51 16.45
N ILE A 136 -2.20 -2.94 15.20
CA ILE A 136 -1.84 -4.34 14.87
C ILE A 136 -0.53 -4.72 15.55
N LEU A 137 0.54 -3.93 15.36
CA LEU A 137 1.84 -4.21 15.98
C LEU A 137 1.78 -4.13 17.51
N LYS A 138 1.04 -3.16 18.04
CA LYS A 138 0.89 -2.96 19.48
C LYS A 138 0.21 -4.13 20.18
N LYS A 139 -0.76 -4.81 19.54
CA LYS A 139 -1.40 -6.03 20.09
C LYS A 139 -0.38 -7.14 20.37
N GLU A 140 0.65 -7.24 19.53
CA GLU A 140 1.76 -8.17 19.68
C GLU A 140 2.96 -7.55 20.44
N LYS A 141 2.73 -6.46 21.17
CA LYS A 141 3.73 -5.75 22.00
C LYS A 141 4.90 -5.14 21.21
N VAL A 142 4.77 -5.01 19.90
CA VAL A 142 5.72 -4.29 19.05
C VAL A 142 5.31 -2.83 18.97
N VAL A 143 6.07 -1.96 19.63
CA VAL A 143 5.78 -0.52 19.75
C VAL A 143 7.01 0.32 19.44
N PRO A 144 6.86 1.60 19.03
CA PRO A 144 8.01 2.45 18.74
C PRO A 144 8.90 2.61 19.97
N LYS A 145 10.20 2.33 19.81
CA LYS A 145 11.21 2.45 20.87
C LYS A 145 12.49 3.10 20.32
N PRO A 146 13.20 3.90 21.13
CA PRO A 146 14.34 4.68 20.62
C PRO A 146 15.58 3.84 20.28
N LYS A 147 15.75 2.68 20.92
CA LYS A 147 16.98 1.86 20.84
C LYS A 147 16.73 0.36 20.69
N GLU A 148 15.52 -0.12 20.95
CA GLU A 148 15.24 -1.55 20.90
C GLU A 148 15.12 -2.00 19.45
N LEU A 149 15.78 -3.11 19.14
CA LEU A 149 15.65 -3.79 17.88
C LEU A 149 14.55 -4.86 17.99
N TYR A 150 13.76 -4.96 16.94
CA TYR A 150 12.82 -6.05 16.76
C TYR A 150 13.36 -6.97 15.67
N ALA A 151 13.20 -8.28 15.86
CA ALA A 151 13.33 -9.21 14.76
C ALA A 151 12.33 -8.81 13.66
N ARG A 152 12.77 -8.78 12.41
CA ARG A 152 11.91 -8.53 11.25
C ARG A 152 10.69 -9.47 11.25
N THR A 153 10.90 -10.72 11.65
CA THR A 153 9.83 -11.72 11.77
C THR A 153 8.75 -11.31 12.75
N SER A 154 9.06 -10.62 13.86
CA SER A 154 8.05 -10.14 14.80
C SER A 154 7.09 -9.12 14.18
N ILE A 155 7.57 -8.29 13.24
CA ILE A 155 6.71 -7.37 12.47
C ILE A 155 5.80 -8.17 11.53
N LEU A 156 6.39 -9.09 10.77
CA LEU A 156 5.66 -9.89 9.77
C LEU A 156 4.61 -10.80 10.42
N GLU A 157 4.94 -11.47 11.52
CA GLU A 157 4.03 -12.34 12.27
C GLU A 157 2.86 -11.56 12.88
N ALA A 158 3.11 -10.34 13.38
CA ALA A 158 2.05 -9.50 13.92
C ALA A 158 1.03 -9.11 12.85
N VAL A 159 1.50 -8.76 11.65
CA VAL A 159 0.60 -8.47 10.53
C VAL A 159 -0.10 -9.75 10.05
N LYS A 160 0.64 -10.85 9.88
CA LYS A 160 0.09 -12.15 9.45
C LYS A 160 -0.99 -12.67 10.39
N LYS A 161 -0.89 -12.42 11.69
CA LYS A 161 -1.94 -12.80 12.65
C LYS A 161 -3.24 -12.00 12.46
N HIS A 162 -3.17 -10.78 11.92
CA HIS A 162 -4.33 -9.95 11.62
C HIS A 162 -4.91 -10.24 10.23
N THR A 163 -4.05 -10.45 9.23
CA THR A 163 -4.47 -10.62 7.83
C THR A 163 -4.62 -12.08 7.41
N GLU A 164 -4.06 -13.03 8.16
CA GLU A 164 -3.83 -14.44 7.77
C GLU A 164 -2.90 -14.61 6.55
N HIS A 165 -2.22 -13.54 6.13
CA HIS A 165 -1.43 -13.45 4.91
C HIS A 165 -0.09 -12.76 5.11
N ASP A 166 0.88 -13.09 4.26
CA ASP A 166 2.20 -12.48 4.32
C ASP A 166 2.14 -10.99 3.89
N ALA A 167 2.71 -10.12 4.74
CA ALA A 167 2.92 -8.71 4.45
C ALA A 167 4.32 -8.47 3.87
N GLN A 168 4.58 -7.26 3.38
CA GLN A 168 5.92 -6.81 3.01
C GLN A 168 6.38 -5.67 3.93
N VAL A 169 7.63 -5.72 4.38
CA VAL A 169 8.24 -4.68 5.21
C VAL A 169 9.38 -4.01 4.47
N GLU A 170 9.46 -2.68 4.53
CA GLU A 170 10.55 -1.90 3.96
C GLU A 170 11.24 -1.08 5.04
N CYS A 171 12.54 -0.92 4.86
CA CYS A 171 13.43 -0.21 5.74
C CYS A 171 14.28 0.78 4.97
N PHE A 172 14.85 1.73 5.71
CA PHE A 172 16.05 2.44 5.29
C PHE A 172 17.19 2.07 6.24
N THR A 173 18.43 2.26 5.81
CA THR A 173 19.60 2.11 6.69
C THR A 173 19.83 3.41 7.44
N ASP A 174 19.69 3.39 8.77
CA ASP A 174 20.14 4.48 9.64
C ASP A 174 21.67 4.48 9.65
N SER A 175 22.29 5.44 8.98
CA SER A 175 23.75 5.49 8.79
C SER A 175 24.51 5.82 10.07
N LYS A 176 23.86 6.44 11.06
CA LYS A 176 24.48 6.76 12.36
C LYS A 176 24.56 5.55 13.27
N LYS A 177 23.57 4.66 13.17
CA LYS A 177 23.48 3.43 13.98
C LYS A 177 23.92 2.18 13.22
N ASN A 178 24.09 2.29 11.90
CA ASN A 178 24.39 1.19 10.98
C ASN A 178 23.40 0.02 11.12
N VAL A 179 22.10 0.32 11.10
CA VAL A 179 21.03 -0.67 11.27
C VAL A 179 19.83 -0.35 10.40
N SER A 180 19.06 -1.37 10.00
CA SER A 180 17.78 -1.18 9.34
C SER A 180 16.78 -0.48 10.27
N SER A 181 15.99 0.42 9.72
CA SER A 181 14.97 1.18 10.45
C SER A 181 13.67 1.17 9.66
N LEU A 182 12.57 0.85 10.34
CA LEU A 182 11.25 0.65 9.75
C LEU A 182 10.80 1.91 9.01
N TYR A 183 10.47 1.71 7.73
CA TYR A 183 10.02 2.77 6.83
C TYR A 183 8.56 2.56 6.44
N GLU A 184 8.23 1.38 5.91
CA GLU A 184 6.87 1.03 5.47
C GLU A 184 6.48 -0.39 5.84
N ILE A 185 5.17 -0.60 5.96
CA ILE A 185 4.53 -1.91 5.98
C ILE A 185 3.47 -1.92 4.89
N ARG A 186 3.44 -3.00 4.13
CA ARG A 186 2.59 -3.19 2.96
C ARG A 186 1.76 -4.45 3.12
N ILE A 187 0.47 -4.35 2.87
CA ILE A 187 -0.43 -5.51 2.78
C ILE A 187 -0.91 -5.65 1.33
N CYS A 188 -1.16 -6.89 0.91
CA CYS A 188 -1.60 -7.17 -0.45
C CYS A 188 -3.05 -7.66 -0.44
N LEU A 189 -3.81 -7.22 -1.45
CA LEU A 189 -5.22 -7.52 -1.60
C LEU A 189 -5.50 -8.02 -3.01
N THR A 190 -6.56 -8.80 -3.19
CA THR A 190 -7.08 -9.17 -4.51
C THR A 190 -7.32 -7.95 -5.40
N ALA A 191 -7.40 -8.15 -6.73
CA ALA A 191 -7.54 -7.05 -7.70
C ALA A 191 -8.79 -6.18 -7.48
N ASP A 192 -9.82 -6.67 -6.78
CA ASP A 192 -11.02 -5.91 -6.40
C ASP A 192 -10.87 -5.21 -5.03
N GLY A 193 -9.73 -5.36 -4.36
CA GLY A 193 -9.45 -4.82 -3.04
C GLY A 193 -10.28 -5.43 -1.90
N SER A 194 -10.98 -6.55 -2.13
CA SER A 194 -11.96 -7.08 -1.17
C SER A 194 -11.37 -8.06 -0.15
N SER A 195 -10.33 -8.81 -0.54
CA SER A 195 -9.74 -9.89 0.26
C SER A 195 -8.23 -9.76 0.33
N TYR A 196 -7.62 -10.20 1.43
CA TYR A 196 -6.17 -10.25 1.55
C TYR A 196 -5.56 -11.37 0.68
N ARG A 197 -4.29 -11.21 0.35
CA ARG A 197 -3.45 -12.24 -0.26
C ARG A 197 -2.00 -12.07 0.20
N ASP A 198 -1.19 -13.09 -0.01
CA ASP A 198 0.23 -13.00 0.30
C ASP A 198 0.94 -11.98 -0.60
N CYS A 199 1.69 -11.07 0.01
CA CYS A 199 2.60 -10.20 -0.70
C CYS A 199 3.83 -10.98 -1.20
N PRO A 200 4.29 -10.74 -2.44
CA PRO A 200 5.57 -11.25 -2.87
C PRO A 200 6.72 -10.55 -2.11
N ASN A 201 7.81 -11.27 -1.89
CA ASN A 201 9.00 -10.79 -1.17
C ASN A 201 8.67 -10.12 0.19
N PRO A 202 8.18 -10.89 1.18
CA PRO A 202 7.72 -10.33 2.45
C PRO A 202 8.83 -9.64 3.25
N HIS A 203 10.10 -10.01 3.05
CA HIS A 203 11.22 -9.44 3.78
C HIS A 203 11.66 -8.06 3.26
N GLY A 204 11.20 -7.66 2.06
CA GLY A 204 11.58 -6.42 1.40
C GLY A 204 13.10 -6.23 1.36
N ASN A 205 13.57 -5.06 1.80
CA ASN A 205 14.99 -4.70 1.88
C ASN A 205 15.55 -4.66 3.33
N CYS A 206 14.77 -5.09 4.32
CA CYS A 206 15.14 -5.01 5.74
C CYS A 206 16.15 -6.11 6.12
N GLY A 207 17.10 -5.78 7.00
CA GLY A 207 17.91 -6.77 7.72
C GLY A 207 17.07 -7.66 8.65
N ASP A 208 17.71 -8.64 9.27
CA ASP A 208 17.01 -9.59 10.17
C ASP A 208 16.50 -8.92 11.45
N GLU A 209 17.11 -7.83 11.85
CA GLU A 209 16.66 -6.95 12.93
C GLU A 209 16.49 -5.52 12.41
N LEU A 210 15.52 -4.81 12.98
CA LEU A 210 15.23 -3.43 12.62
C LEU A 210 14.84 -2.57 13.82
N LEU A 211 15.09 -1.27 13.72
CA LEU A 211 14.54 -0.27 14.64
C LEU A 211 13.11 0.05 14.24
N TYR A 212 12.22 0.16 15.23
CA TYR A 212 10.93 0.83 15.08
C TYR A 212 11.01 2.20 15.78
N PRO A 213 11.41 3.28 15.07
CA PRO A 213 11.84 4.51 15.72
C PRO A 213 10.66 5.28 16.34
N LYS A 214 10.88 5.85 17.53
CA LYS A 214 9.91 6.68 18.26
C LYS A 214 10.10 8.16 17.99
#